data_AF-A0A830F6M9-F1
#
_entry.id   AF-A0A830F6M9-F1
#
_cell.length_a   1.000
_cell.length_b   1.000
_cell.length_c   1.000
_cell.angle_alpha   90.00
_cell.angle_beta   90.00
_cell.angle_gamma   90.00
#
_symmetry.space_group_name_H-M   'P 1'
#
loop_
_entity.id
_entity.type
_entity.pdbx_description
1 polymer ?
#
loop_
_entity_poly.entity_id
_entity_poly.type
_entity_poly.pdbx_seq_one_letter_code
_entity_poly.pdbx_strand_id
1 'polypeptide(L)'
;MPSTRTLATVGVALLIVGGVLGATGYVETQTPSCESGSGLSIDRLDAGADAPSGYEATAFENLTPTGQRVFLEAYTDDSGLSRLYESAAPDAASGRVVAYRGERYVTNAIVSDCVTPLGDVAAFGGAALSLVGLLLALAAGVRAWRP
;
A
#
# COMPACT_ATOMS: atom_id res chain seq x y z
N MET A 1 28.01 -16.02 -34.92
CA MET A 1 27.89 -16.72 -33.62
C MET A 1 28.44 -15.79 -32.54
N PRO A 2 27.71 -15.50 -31.46
CA PRO A 2 28.23 -14.66 -30.38
C PRO A 2 29.45 -15.33 -29.73
N SER A 3 30.48 -14.52 -29.42
CA SER A 3 31.67 -14.98 -28.70
C SER A 3 31.30 -15.43 -27.29
N THR A 4 31.95 -16.48 -26.78
CA THR A 4 31.79 -16.96 -25.40
C THR A 4 32.03 -15.87 -24.37
N ARG A 5 32.91 -14.90 -24.67
CA ARG A 5 33.14 -13.71 -23.84
C ARG A 5 31.92 -12.81 -23.78
N THR A 6 31.27 -12.55 -24.91
CA THR A 6 30.06 -11.71 -24.98
C THR A 6 28.93 -12.34 -24.17
N LEU A 7 28.79 -13.67 -24.24
CA LEU A 7 27.75 -14.42 -23.54
C LEU A 7 27.98 -14.40 -22.01
N ALA A 8 29.23 -14.52 -21.57
CA ALA A 8 29.61 -14.38 -20.17
C ALA A 8 29.38 -12.96 -19.64
N THR A 9 29.75 -11.91 -20.39
CA THR A 9 29.54 -10.51 -19.99
C THR A 9 28.05 -10.18 -19.84
N VAL A 10 27.21 -10.64 -20.77
CA VAL A 10 25.75 -10.47 -20.67
C VAL A 10 25.20 -11.22 -19.46
N GLY A 11 25.65 -12.44 -19.21
CA GLY A 11 25.24 -13.22 -18.03
C GLY A 11 25.56 -12.52 -16.71
N VAL A 12 26.78 -12.00 -16.56
CA VAL A 12 27.21 -11.25 -15.36
C VAL A 12 26.42 -9.95 -15.21
N ALA A 13 26.19 -9.21 -16.29
CA ALA A 13 25.40 -7.98 -16.25
C ALA A 13 23.96 -8.25 -15.77
N LEU A 14 23.32 -9.29 -16.31
CA LEU A 14 21.97 -9.70 -15.89
C LEU A 14 21.93 -10.16 -14.43
N LEU A 15 22.98 -10.84 -13.96
CA LEU A 15 23.09 -11.29 -12.57
C LEU A 15 23.21 -10.11 -11.60
N ILE A 16 24.02 -9.11 -11.93
CA ILE A 16 24.16 -7.90 -11.11
C ILE A 16 22.86 -7.10 -11.09
N VAL A 17 22.26 -6.84 -12.26
CA VAL A 17 21.00 -6.09 -12.36
C VAL A 17 19.87 -6.81 -11.65
N GLY A 18 19.73 -8.12 -11.87
CA GLY A 18 18.75 -8.96 -11.19
C GLY A 18 18.95 -8.97 -9.67
N GLY A 19 20.20 -9.05 -9.20
CA GLY A 19 20.52 -9.05 -7.78
C GLY A 19 20.16 -7.73 -7.10
N VAL A 20 20.46 -6.59 -7.75
CA VAL A 20 20.11 -5.26 -7.23
C VAL A 20 18.59 -5.07 -7.19
N LEU A 21 17.88 -5.43 -8.26
CA LEU A 21 16.41 -5.34 -8.32
C LEU A 21 15.74 -6.27 -7.29
N GLY A 22 16.26 -7.49 -7.13
CA GLY A 22 15.75 -8.45 -6.15
C GLY A 22 15.97 -7.96 -4.72
N ALA A 23 17.16 -7.43 -4.41
CA ALA A 23 17.46 -6.90 -3.08
C ALA A 23 16.63 -5.65 -2.73
N THR A 24 16.46 -4.73 -3.68
CA THR A 24 15.63 -3.52 -3.48
C THR A 24 14.16 -3.87 -3.32
N GLY A 25 13.61 -4.75 -4.15
CA GLY A 25 12.25 -5.26 -3.98
C GLY A 25 12.04 -6.01 -2.67
N TYR A 26 13.04 -6.77 -2.21
CA TYR A 26 12.97 -7.46 -0.91
C TYR A 26 12.99 -6.47 0.27
N VAL A 27 13.76 -5.38 0.19
CA VAL A 27 13.73 -4.35 1.23
C VAL A 27 12.36 -3.65 1.27
N GLU A 28 11.79 -3.31 0.11
CA GLU A 28 10.45 -2.68 0.04
C GLU A 28 9.33 -3.57 0.60
N THR A 29 9.45 -4.90 0.49
CA THR A 29 8.48 -5.83 1.09
C THR A 29 8.64 -5.98 2.62
N GLN A 30 9.83 -5.69 3.17
CA GLN A 30 10.12 -5.78 4.62
C GLN A 30 9.95 -4.45 5.36
N THR A 31 10.10 -3.33 4.68
CA THR A 31 9.84 -1.99 5.23
C THR A 31 8.61 -1.41 4.54
N PRO A 32 7.39 -1.89 4.85
CA PRO A 32 6.20 -1.26 4.32
C PRO A 32 6.19 0.18 4.84
N SER A 33 6.36 1.15 3.94
CA SER A 33 6.22 2.58 4.23
C SER A 33 4.76 2.99 4.49
N CYS A 34 3.88 2.00 4.60
CA CYS A 34 2.44 2.12 4.68
C CYS A 34 1.97 1.17 5.78
N GLU A 35 1.26 1.70 6.77
CA GLU A 35 0.59 0.89 7.80
C GLU A 35 -0.76 0.43 7.27
N SER A 36 -0.98 -0.88 7.24
CA SER A 36 -2.28 -1.44 6.89
C SER A 36 -3.26 -1.13 8.01
N GLY A 37 -4.41 -0.57 7.66
CA GLY A 37 -5.39 -0.23 8.68
C GLY A 37 -6.63 0.45 8.14
N SER A 38 -7.58 0.68 9.04
CA SER A 38 -8.80 1.43 8.77
C SER A 38 -8.89 2.66 9.66
N GLY A 39 -9.39 3.75 9.09
CA GLY A 39 -9.61 5.01 9.78
C GLY A 39 -10.92 5.66 9.33
N LEU A 40 -11.18 6.86 9.83
CA LEU A 40 -12.34 7.67 9.47
C LEU A 40 -11.86 8.99 8.88
N SER A 41 -12.40 9.39 7.73
CA SER A 41 -12.38 10.79 7.32
C SER A 41 -13.72 11.44 7.63
N ILE A 42 -13.66 12.73 7.97
CA ILE A 42 -14.86 13.54 8.11
C ILE A 42 -14.77 14.75 7.19
N ASP A 43 -15.86 14.99 6.48
CA ASP A 43 -16.01 16.13 5.59
C ASP A 43 -17.20 16.97 6.06
N ARG A 44 -16.96 18.26 6.30
CA ARG A 44 -18.04 19.18 6.67
C ARG A 44 -19.01 19.31 5.50
N LEU A 45 -20.30 19.13 5.79
CA LEU A 45 -21.37 19.34 4.84
C LEU A 45 -21.91 20.76 4.97
N ASP A 46 -21.84 21.54 3.89
CA ASP A 46 -22.29 22.92 3.86
C ASP A 46 -23.78 23.07 4.22
N ALA A 47 -24.15 24.27 4.67
CA ALA A 47 -25.54 24.60 4.94
C ALA A 47 -26.35 24.54 3.63
N GLY A 48 -27.39 23.71 3.59
CA GLY A 48 -28.21 23.51 2.41
C GLY A 48 -27.68 22.49 1.40
N ALA A 49 -26.48 21.93 1.59
CA ALA A 49 -26.04 20.79 0.82
C ALA A 49 -26.84 19.53 1.23
N ASP A 50 -27.22 18.74 0.22
CA ASP A 50 -27.88 17.46 0.43
C ASP A 50 -26.90 16.41 0.92
N ALA A 51 -27.38 15.53 1.80
CA ALA A 51 -26.60 14.36 2.22
C ALA A 51 -26.43 13.40 1.03
N PRO A 52 -25.27 12.73 0.90
CA PRO A 52 -25.11 11.71 -0.12
C PRO A 52 -26.16 10.61 0.03
N SER A 53 -26.66 10.09 -1.10
CA SER A 53 -27.68 9.04 -1.09
C SER A 53 -27.18 7.78 -0.38
N GLY A 54 -28.01 7.22 0.50
CA GLY A 54 -27.68 6.02 1.28
C GLY A 54 -26.98 6.28 2.60
N TYR A 55 -26.66 7.54 2.93
CA TYR A 55 -26.09 7.89 4.23
C TYR A 55 -27.21 8.09 5.25
N GLU A 56 -27.07 7.44 6.41
CA GLU A 56 -27.99 7.62 7.53
C GLU A 56 -27.59 8.85 8.34
N ALA A 57 -28.54 9.75 8.58
CA ALA A 57 -28.32 10.88 9.49
C ALA A 57 -28.38 10.39 10.94
N THR A 58 -27.36 10.72 11.74
CA THR A 58 -27.29 10.34 13.15
C THR A 58 -26.72 11.48 13.99
N ALA A 59 -27.11 11.54 15.26
CA ALA A 59 -26.50 12.47 16.21
C ALA A 59 -25.18 11.88 16.75
N PHE A 60 -24.21 12.71 17.07
CA PHE A 60 -22.93 12.28 17.64
C PHE A 60 -23.12 11.39 18.89
N GLU A 61 -24.07 11.71 19.75
CA GLU A 61 -24.38 10.98 20.98
C GLU A 61 -24.91 9.56 20.72
N ASN A 62 -25.47 9.31 19.53
CA ASN A 62 -25.98 8.01 19.11
C ASN A 62 -24.89 7.12 18.50
N LEU A 63 -23.69 7.64 18.25
CA LEU A 63 -22.55 6.82 17.86
C LEU A 63 -22.13 5.93 19.05
N THR A 64 -21.53 4.77 18.74
CA THR A 64 -20.91 3.92 19.76
C THR A 64 -19.75 4.67 20.43
N PRO A 65 -19.35 4.32 21.67
CA PRO A 65 -18.22 4.98 22.34
C PRO A 65 -16.93 4.97 21.50
N THR A 66 -16.68 3.88 20.76
CA THR A 66 -15.57 3.80 19.80
C THR A 66 -15.76 4.77 18.64
N GLY A 67 -16.96 4.83 18.04
CA GLY A 67 -17.26 5.77 16.95
C GLY A 67 -17.15 7.23 17.37
N GLN A 68 -17.58 7.58 18.59
CA GLN A 68 -17.42 8.91 19.16
C GLN A 68 -15.94 9.28 19.30
N ARG A 69 -15.12 8.38 19.82
CA ARG A 69 -13.67 8.60 19.96
C ARG A 69 -13.01 8.84 18.60
N VAL A 70 -13.25 7.96 17.63
CA VAL A 70 -12.64 8.05 16.29
C VAL A 70 -13.12 9.30 15.53
N PHE A 71 -14.41 9.65 15.66
CA PHE A 71 -14.95 10.89 15.11
C PHE A 71 -14.28 12.12 15.71
N LEU A 72 -14.11 12.15 17.05
CA LEU A 72 -13.44 13.27 17.72
C LEU A 72 -11.98 13.40 17.30
N GLU A 73 -11.26 12.29 17.13
CA GLU A 73 -9.89 12.31 16.60
C GLU A 73 -9.84 12.97 15.23
N ALA A 74 -10.69 12.52 14.29
CA ALA A 74 -10.78 13.11 12.96
C ALA A 74 -11.21 14.59 12.99
N TYR A 75 -12.12 14.96 13.89
CA TYR A 75 -12.61 16.33 14.05
C TYR A 75 -11.56 17.29 14.61
N THR A 76 -10.67 16.79 15.47
CA THR A 76 -9.58 17.60 16.04
C THR A 76 -8.35 17.69 15.14
N ASP A 77 -8.28 16.86 14.10
CA ASP A 77 -7.20 16.86 13.14
C ASP A 77 -7.49 17.84 11.98
N ASP A 78 -6.49 18.65 11.62
CA ASP A 78 -6.65 19.67 10.57
C ASP A 78 -6.96 19.07 9.19
N SER A 79 -6.60 17.80 8.96
CA SER A 79 -6.88 17.08 7.71
C SER A 79 -8.23 16.36 7.72
N GLY A 80 -8.96 16.37 8.85
CA GLY A 80 -10.23 15.67 8.98
C GLY A 80 -10.08 14.16 9.09
N LEU A 81 -8.89 13.65 9.48
CA LEU A 81 -8.56 12.23 9.46
C LEU A 81 -8.30 11.69 10.87
N SER A 82 -8.86 10.53 11.19
CA SER A 82 -8.45 9.78 12.37
C SER A 82 -7.12 9.05 12.12
N ARG A 83 -6.54 8.51 13.19
CA ARG A 83 -5.45 7.53 13.06
C ARG A 83 -5.95 6.28 12.33
N LEU A 84 -5.02 5.56 11.72
CA LEU A 84 -5.27 4.22 11.20
C LEU A 84 -5.21 3.20 12.35
N TYR A 85 -6.15 2.26 12.33
CA TYR A 85 -6.27 1.18 13.29
C TYR A 85 -6.13 -0.16 12.56
N GLU A 86 -5.37 -1.11 13.12
CA GLU A 86 -5.12 -2.44 12.51
C GLU A 86 -6.40 -3.29 12.30
N SER A 87 -7.49 -2.97 13.01
CA SER A 87 -8.77 -3.69 12.92
C SER A 87 -9.87 -2.79 12.36
N ALA A 88 -10.90 -3.40 11.76
CA ALA A 88 -12.05 -2.79 11.05
C ALA A 88 -12.94 -1.89 11.94
N ALA A 89 -12.34 -0.91 12.59
CA ALA A 89 -12.93 -0.17 13.69
C ALA A 89 -13.80 1.05 13.32
N PRO A 90 -13.97 1.51 12.06
CA PRO A 90 -14.89 2.61 11.80
C PRO A 90 -16.24 2.17 11.19
N ASP A 91 -16.55 0.88 11.06
CA ASP A 91 -17.83 0.44 10.44
C ASP A 91 -19.07 1.08 11.11
N ALA A 92 -19.01 1.30 12.43
CA ALA A 92 -20.11 1.91 13.17
C ALA A 92 -20.28 3.42 12.92
N ALA A 93 -19.26 4.10 12.41
CA ALA A 93 -19.26 5.55 12.18
C ALA A 93 -19.21 5.92 10.69
N SER A 94 -18.72 5.04 9.81
CA SER A 94 -18.63 5.29 8.36
C SER A 94 -19.99 5.25 7.66
N GLY A 95 -20.11 5.97 6.54
CA GLY A 95 -21.33 5.99 5.73
C GLY A 95 -22.48 6.74 6.39
N ARG A 96 -22.19 7.73 7.25
CA ARG A 96 -23.20 8.45 8.03
C ARG A 96 -23.05 9.96 7.86
N VAL A 97 -24.14 10.67 8.14
CA VAL A 97 -24.09 12.12 8.36
C VAL A 97 -24.24 12.38 9.84
N VAL A 98 -23.15 12.75 10.50
CA VAL A 98 -23.10 13.00 11.94
C VAL A 98 -23.39 14.47 12.21
N ALA A 99 -24.42 14.74 13.01
CA ALA A 99 -24.66 16.08 13.55
C ALA A 99 -23.83 16.30 14.81
N TYR A 100 -22.96 17.30 14.81
CA TYR A 100 -22.11 17.67 15.95
C TYR A 100 -21.94 19.19 16.03
N ARG A 101 -22.16 19.78 17.21
CA ARG A 101 -22.05 21.23 17.45
C ARG A 101 -22.82 22.13 16.47
N GLY A 102 -23.98 21.66 16.01
CA GLY A 102 -24.84 22.40 15.07
C GLY A 102 -24.38 22.32 13.60
N GLU A 103 -23.33 21.57 13.31
CA GLU A 103 -22.85 21.30 11.96
C GLU A 103 -23.11 19.83 11.59
N ARG A 104 -23.05 19.53 10.29
CA ARG A 104 -23.23 18.19 9.73
C ARG A 104 -21.92 17.75 9.11
N TYR A 105 -21.49 16.53 9.39
CA TYR A 105 -20.26 15.96 8.85
C TYR A 105 -20.59 14.64 8.16
N VAL A 106 -20.13 14.48 6.92
CA VAL A 106 -20.14 13.20 6.23
C VAL A 106 -18.94 12.40 6.71
N THR A 107 -19.17 11.15 7.10
CA THR A 107 -18.12 10.28 7.60
C THR A 107 -17.85 9.15 6.61
N ASN A 108 -16.59 8.97 6.23
CA ASN A 108 -16.17 7.93 5.28
C ASN A 108 -15.14 7.02 5.94
N ALA A 109 -15.19 5.72 5.64
CA ALA A 109 -14.12 4.81 6.02
C ALA A 109 -12.93 5.03 5.09
N ILE A 110 -11.75 5.19 5.67
CA ILE A 110 -10.49 5.10 4.93
C ILE A 110 -9.95 3.70 5.16
N VAL A 111 -9.63 3.00 4.09
CA VAL A 111 -8.94 1.71 4.13
C VAL A 111 -7.59 1.90 3.46
N SER A 112 -6.52 1.61 4.21
CA SER A 112 -5.16 1.58 3.71
C SER A 112 -4.79 0.12 3.46
N ASP A 113 -5.05 -0.35 2.24
CA ASP A 113 -4.58 -1.66 1.78
C ASP A 113 -3.15 -1.48 1.28
N CYS A 114 -2.17 -1.66 2.16
CA CYS A 114 -0.74 -1.52 1.83
C CYS A 114 -0.22 -2.70 0.98
N VAL A 115 -0.91 -3.00 -0.11
CA VAL A 115 -0.42 -3.92 -1.13
C VAL A 115 0.49 -3.11 -2.04
N THR A 116 1.80 -3.34 -1.96
CA THR A 116 2.76 -2.82 -2.94
C THR A 116 3.00 -3.89 -4.02
N PRO A 117 2.16 -3.98 -5.06
CA PRO A 117 2.33 -4.98 -6.12
C PRO A 117 3.69 -4.85 -6.83
N LEU A 118 4.31 -3.66 -6.76
CA LEU A 118 5.62 -3.40 -7.33
C LEU A 118 6.77 -4.07 -6.55
N GLY A 119 6.66 -4.18 -5.22
CA GLY A 119 7.70 -4.78 -4.38
C GLY A 119 7.86 -6.28 -4.67
N ASP A 120 6.73 -6.99 -4.76
CA ASP A 120 6.72 -8.41 -5.10
C ASP A 120 7.22 -8.65 -6.54
N VAL A 121 6.76 -7.86 -7.50
CA VAL A 121 7.22 -7.97 -8.90
C VAL A 121 8.72 -7.69 -9.03
N ALA A 122 9.25 -6.70 -8.30
CA ALA A 122 10.68 -6.40 -8.28
C ALA A 122 11.50 -7.53 -7.63
N ALA A 123 11.02 -8.08 -6.51
CA ALA A 123 11.67 -9.19 -5.82
C ALA A 123 11.73 -10.47 -6.68
N PHE A 124 10.59 -10.92 -7.20
CA PHE A 124 10.51 -12.13 -8.02
C PHE A 124 11.14 -11.93 -9.41
N GLY A 125 10.94 -10.75 -10.02
CA GLY A 125 11.55 -10.39 -11.30
C GLY A 125 13.07 -10.33 -11.23
N GLY A 126 13.61 -9.74 -10.16
CA GLY A 126 15.05 -9.69 -9.90
C GLY A 126 15.67 -11.07 -9.67
N ALA A 127 14.99 -11.95 -8.92
CA ALA A 127 15.42 -13.33 -8.72
C ALA A 127 15.45 -14.13 -10.03
N ALA A 128 14.42 -14.00 -10.88
CA ALA A 128 14.36 -14.65 -12.18
C ALA A 128 15.47 -14.17 -13.13
N LEU A 129 15.70 -12.85 -13.19
CA LEU A 129 16.81 -12.26 -13.96
C LEU A 129 18.18 -12.76 -13.49
N SER A 130 18.38 -12.88 -12.19
CA SER A 130 19.62 -13.39 -11.59
C SER A 130 19.88 -14.85 -11.98
N LEU A 131 18.84 -15.68 -11.96
CA LEU A 131 18.91 -17.08 -12.39
C LEU A 131 19.28 -17.21 -13.87
N VAL A 132 18.66 -16.40 -14.74
CA VAL A 132 19.00 -16.37 -16.17
C VAL A 132 20.46 -15.95 -16.36
N GLY A 133 20.91 -14.91 -15.66
CA GLY A 133 22.30 -14.45 -15.70
C GLY A 133 23.30 -15.54 -15.26
N LEU A 134 23.00 -16.25 -14.17
CA LEU A 134 23.82 -17.35 -13.67
C LEU A 134 23.92 -18.51 -14.67
N LEU A 135 22.80 -18.92 -15.25
CA LEU A 135 22.76 -20.00 -16.24
C LEU A 135 23.58 -19.65 -17.49
N LEU A 136 23.50 -18.41 -17.97
CA LEU A 136 24.30 -17.94 -19.12
C LEU A 136 25.80 -17.93 -18.80
N ALA A 137 26.19 -17.47 -17.61
CA ALA A 137 27.59 -17.48 -17.17
C ALA A 137 28.14 -18.91 -17.03
N LEU A 138 27.36 -19.83 -16.45
CA LEU A 138 27.73 -21.25 -16.32
C LEU A 138 27.82 -21.93 -17.68
N ALA A 139 26.88 -21.69 -18.60
CA ALA A 139 26.92 -22.26 -19.95
C ALA A 139 28.15 -21.79 -20.74
N ALA A 140 28.55 -20.52 -20.58
CA ALA A 140 29.79 -20.00 -21.17
C ALA A 140 31.04 -20.65 -20.54
N GLY A 141 31.04 -20.86 -19.21
CA GLY A 141 32.14 -21.51 -18.49
C GLY A 141 32.32 -23.00 -18.86
N VAL A 142 31.23 -23.77 -18.90
CA VAL A 142 31.24 -25.19 -19.30
C VAL A 142 31.73 -25.35 -20.74
N ARG A 143 31.34 -24.43 -21.63
CA ARG A 143 31.79 -24.45 -23.03
C ARG A 143 33.24 -24.04 -23.21
N ALA A 144 33.81 -23.25 -22.30
CA ALA A 144 35.23 -22.94 -22.27
C ALA A 144 36.08 -24.11 -21.73
N TRP A 145 35.49 -25.02 -20.95
CA TRP A 145 36.15 -26.18 -20.36
C TRP A 145 36.08 -27.46 -21.20
N ARG A 146 35.21 -27.51 -22.21
CA ARG A 146 35.18 -28.59 -23.21
C ARG A 146 35.92 -28.11 -24.47
N PRO A 147 37.20 -28.49 -24.66
CA PRO A 147 37.95 -28.17 -25.88
C PRO A 147 37.35 -28.82 -27.12
#